data_AF-A0AAV0XTW9-F1
#
_entry.id   AF-A0AAV0XTW9-F1
#
_cell.length_a   1.000
_cell.length_b   1.000
_cell.length_c   1.000
_cell.angle_alpha   90.00
_cell.angle_beta   90.00
_cell.angle_gamma   90.00
#
_symmetry.space_group_name_H-M   'P 1'
#
loop_
_entity.id
_entity.type
_entity.pdbx_description
1 polymer ?
#
loop_
_entity_poly.entity_id
_entity_poly.type
_entity_poly.pdbx_seq_one_letter_code
_entity_poly.pdbx_strand_id
1 'polypeptide(L)'
;MQEQLGLTPPLMVIQDVVTRWNSTYEMFQCIHDLKVPLSSVLVECNYNVYLTNEDWYIISKSCEILKYFKEITLEISSEKSVSISKSVVFSRALLKHCTYLDTQFYDSQQLTGMISKLKQQVEQRFGPLEKIQLYAEATILDPRFKK
;
A
#
# COMPACT_ATOMS: atom_id res chain seq x y z
N MET A 1 4.05 27.49 -8.03
CA MET A 1 4.99 26.43 -7.61
C MET A 1 4.63 25.06 -8.19
N GLN A 2 3.50 24.44 -7.83
CA GLN A 2 3.14 23.10 -8.37
C GLN A 2 3.04 23.05 -9.91
N GLU A 3 2.35 24.02 -10.53
CA GLU A 3 2.25 24.11 -11.99
C GLU A 3 3.61 24.33 -12.66
N GLN A 4 4.50 25.09 -12.02
CA GLN A 4 5.89 25.31 -12.49
C GLN A 4 6.73 24.03 -12.43
N LEU A 5 6.33 23.06 -11.60
CA LEU A 5 6.93 21.73 -11.48
C LEU A 5 6.22 20.67 -12.34
N GLY A 6 5.25 21.07 -13.19
CA GLY A 6 4.52 20.17 -14.07
C GLY A 6 3.38 19.39 -13.41
N LEU A 7 3.02 19.69 -12.16
CA LEU A 7 1.90 19.07 -11.47
C LEU A 7 0.59 19.78 -11.88
N THR A 8 -0.01 19.31 -12.97
CA THR A 8 -1.28 19.85 -13.51
C THR A 8 -2.29 18.70 -13.71
N PRO A 9 -3.48 18.75 -13.06
CA PRO A 9 -3.93 19.78 -12.13
C PRO A 9 -3.13 19.78 -10.81
N PRO A 10 -3.09 20.92 -10.07
CA PRO A 10 -2.46 20.96 -8.76
C PRO A 10 -3.00 19.87 -7.84
N LEU A 11 -2.10 19.19 -7.13
CA LEU A 11 -2.46 18.16 -6.17
C LEU A 11 -2.87 18.82 -4.85
N MET A 12 -3.98 18.33 -4.30
CA MET A 12 -4.40 18.65 -2.94
C MET A 12 -3.87 17.60 -1.97
N VAL A 13 -3.42 18.04 -0.79
CA VAL A 13 -2.98 17.13 0.27
C VAL A 13 -4.15 16.24 0.68
N ILE A 14 -3.89 14.94 0.70
CA ILE A 14 -4.86 13.92 1.11
C ILE A 14 -4.59 13.58 2.57
N GLN A 15 -5.62 13.59 3.40
CA GLN A 15 -5.52 13.14 4.79
C GLN A 15 -5.81 11.63 4.87
N ASP A 16 -5.08 10.93 5.75
CA ASP A 16 -5.44 9.56 6.11
C ASP A 16 -6.79 9.50 6.84
N VAL A 17 -7.64 8.57 6.44
CA VAL A 17 -8.98 8.36 6.97
C VAL A 17 -9.16 6.88 7.26
N VAL A 18 -9.24 6.52 8.54
CA VAL A 18 -9.28 5.12 9.02
C VAL A 18 -10.34 4.26 8.33
N THR A 19 -11.48 4.84 7.94
CA THR A 19 -12.57 4.12 7.27
C THR A 19 -12.38 3.94 5.76
N ARG A 20 -11.41 4.62 5.14
CA ARG A 20 -11.07 4.51 3.72
C ARG A 20 -9.82 3.67 3.58
N TRP A 21 -9.98 2.41 3.17
CA TRP A 21 -8.90 1.39 3.21
C TRP A 21 -7.59 1.77 2.51
N ASN A 22 -7.62 2.72 1.59
CA ASN A 22 -6.48 3.13 0.78
C ASN A 22 -5.95 4.54 1.10
N SER A 23 -6.55 5.26 2.05
CA SER A 23 -6.20 6.66 2.33
C SER A 23 -4.77 6.84 2.76
N THR A 24 -4.20 5.86 3.48
CA THR A 24 -2.80 5.94 3.94
C THR A 24 -1.84 5.94 2.76
N TYR A 25 -2.06 5.04 1.80
CA TYR A 25 -1.28 5.00 0.55
C TYR A 25 -1.46 6.29 -0.25
N GLU A 26 -2.70 6.75 -0.40
CA GLU A 26 -3.03 7.96 -1.16
C GLU A 26 -2.38 9.21 -0.54
N MET A 27 -2.40 9.33 0.79
CA MET A 27 -1.70 10.39 1.53
C MET A 27 -0.19 10.32 1.32
N PHE A 28 0.43 9.16 1.52
CA PHE A 28 1.88 9.02 1.36
C PHE A 28 2.33 9.27 -0.07
N GLN A 29 1.60 8.77 -1.07
CA GLN A 29 1.89 9.03 -2.48
C GLN A 29 1.77 10.53 -2.79
N CYS A 30 0.72 11.19 -2.30
CA CYS A 30 0.53 12.63 -2.48
C CYS A 30 1.67 13.44 -1.83
N ILE A 31 2.06 13.12 -0.60
CA ILE A 31 3.17 13.78 0.10
C ILE A 31 4.48 13.56 -0.65
N HIS A 32 4.74 12.33 -1.11
CA HIS A 32 5.91 11.99 -1.92
C HIS A 32 5.98 12.82 -3.21
N ASP A 33 4.88 12.91 -3.96
CA ASP A 33 4.81 13.66 -5.21
C ASP A 33 4.94 15.17 -4.98
N LEU A 34 4.51 15.64 -3.80
CA LEU A 34 4.62 17.03 -3.36
C LEU A 34 5.92 17.31 -2.57
N LYS A 35 6.92 16.42 -2.59
CA LYS A 35 8.16 16.60 -1.80
C LYS A 35 8.81 17.97 -1.99
N VAL A 36 9.05 18.37 -3.24
CA VAL A 36 9.68 19.66 -3.57
C VAL A 36 8.82 20.83 -3.11
N PRO A 37 7.55 20.97 -3.52
CA PRO A 37 6.75 22.11 -3.11
C PRO A 37 6.47 22.16 -1.60
N LEU A 38 6.28 21.02 -0.93
CA LEU A 38 6.12 20.98 0.53
C LEU A 38 7.38 21.44 1.25
N SER A 39 8.56 20.99 0.79
CA SER A 39 9.83 21.40 1.39
C SER A 39 10.05 22.90 1.29
N SER A 40 9.72 23.51 0.14
CA SER A 40 9.81 24.96 -0.05
C SER A 40 8.84 25.72 0.87
N VAL A 41 7.58 25.30 0.94
CA VAL A 41 6.56 25.97 1.76
C VAL A 41 6.87 25.87 3.26
N LEU A 42 7.36 24.73 3.75
CA LEU A 42 7.71 24.56 5.16
C LEU A 42 8.81 25.54 5.60
N VAL A 43 9.79 25.78 4.72
CA VAL A 43 10.85 26.77 4.93
C VAL A 43 10.29 28.20 4.90
N GLU A 44 9.47 28.53 3.90
CA GLU A 44 8.87 29.87 3.75
C GLU A 44 7.95 30.25 4.93
N CYS A 45 7.17 29.29 5.44
CA CYS A 45 6.24 29.51 6.54
C CYS A 45 6.90 29.48 7.93
N ASN A 46 8.22 29.26 8.03
CA ASN A 46 8.96 29.16 9.28
C ASN A 46 8.34 28.17 10.30
N TYR A 47 7.78 27.06 9.79
CA TYR A 47 7.35 25.98 10.67
C TYR A 47 8.58 25.26 11.19
N ASN A 48 8.68 25.04 12.51
CA ASN A 48 9.75 24.22 13.11
C ASN A 48 9.56 22.70 12.86
N VAL A 49 8.86 22.33 11.79
CA VAL A 49 8.55 20.95 11.43
C VAL A 49 9.10 20.70 10.04
N TYR A 50 10.13 19.86 9.97
CA TYR A 50 10.76 19.46 8.71
C TYR A 50 10.82 17.94 8.67
N LEU A 51 10.49 17.37 7.51
CA LEU A 51 10.73 15.96 7.24
C LEU A 51 12.21 15.77 6.92
N THR A 52 12.85 14.90 7.68
CA THR A 52 14.25 14.51 7.47
C THR A 52 14.40 13.68 6.20
N ASN A 53 15.64 13.50 5.73
CA ASN A 53 15.90 12.59 4.62
C ASN A 53 15.42 11.16 4.90
N GLU A 54 15.52 10.72 6.16
CA GLU A 54 15.01 9.43 6.61
C GLU A 54 13.48 9.37 6.50
N ASP A 55 12.77 10.42 6.91
CA ASP A 55 11.30 10.46 6.77
C ASP A 55 10.87 10.35 5.30
N TRP A 56 11.54 11.08 4.41
CA TRP A 56 11.27 10.98 2.97
C TRP A 56 11.59 9.60 2.41
N TYR A 57 12.65 8.95 2.89
CA TYR A 57 12.99 7.57 2.53
C TYR A 57 11.90 6.61 2.97
N ILE A 58 11.47 6.69 4.24
CA ILE A 58 10.41 5.86 4.81
C ILE A 58 9.09 6.07 4.05
N ILE A 59 8.71 7.30 3.72
CA ILE A 59 7.49 7.60 2.94
C ILE A 59 7.56 6.94 1.57
N SER A 60 8.68 7.12 0.85
CA SER A 60 8.89 6.52 -0.48
C SER A 60 8.77 5.00 -0.43
N LYS A 61 9.42 4.36 0.55
CA LYS A 61 9.37 2.89 0.68
C LYS A 61 8.03 2.38 1.17
N SER A 62 7.34 3.14 2.00
CA SER A 62 5.95 2.84 2.39
C SER A 62 5.01 2.85 1.19
N CYS A 63 5.19 3.78 0.24
CA CYS A 63 4.45 3.76 -1.03
C CYS A 63 4.73 2.49 -1.84
N GLU A 64 6.00 2.07 -1.96
CA GLU A 64 6.38 0.82 -2.64
C GLU A 64 5.71 -0.40 -2.00
N ILE A 65 5.73 -0.50 -0.67
CA ILE A 65 5.12 -1.60 0.11
C ILE A 65 3.60 -1.62 -0.06
N LEU A 66 2.93 -0.47 0.10
CA LEU A 66 1.47 -0.39 0.11
C LEU A 66 0.85 -0.47 -1.29
N LYS A 67 1.60 -0.17 -2.34
CA LYS A 67 1.10 -0.18 -3.73
C LYS A 67 0.49 -1.53 -4.10
N TYR A 68 1.14 -2.65 -3.73
CA TYR A 68 0.63 -3.98 -4.05
C TYR A 68 -0.69 -4.30 -3.32
N PHE A 69 -0.84 -3.81 -2.08
CA PHE A 69 -2.09 -3.91 -1.32
C PHE A 69 -3.21 -3.07 -1.97
N LYS A 70 -2.90 -1.85 -2.41
CA LYS A 70 -3.83 -0.98 -3.12
C LYS A 70 -4.34 -1.62 -4.40
N GLU A 71 -3.46 -2.18 -5.22
CA GLU A 71 -3.80 -2.83 -6.48
C GLU A 71 -4.72 -4.04 -6.28
N ILE A 72 -4.40 -4.91 -5.32
CA ILE A 72 -5.25 -6.05 -4.96
C ILE A 72 -6.61 -5.59 -4.43
N THR A 73 -6.63 -4.56 -3.59
CA THR A 73 -7.88 -4.00 -3.04
C THR A 73 -8.77 -3.45 -4.16
N LEU A 74 -8.20 -2.71 -5.12
CA LEU A 74 -8.93 -2.20 -6.28
C LEU A 74 -9.50 -3.33 -7.14
N GLU A 75 -8.71 -4.38 -7.38
CA GLU A 75 -9.12 -5.53 -8.17
C GLU A 75 -10.31 -6.25 -7.53
N ILE A 76 -10.24 -6.52 -6.22
CA ILE A 76 -11.32 -7.16 -5.45
C ILE A 76 -12.58 -6.28 -5.40
N SER A 77 -12.40 -4.96 -5.25
CA SER A 77 -13.50 -3.99 -5.09
C SER A 77 -14.12 -3.55 -6.42
N SER A 78 -13.57 -3.99 -7.56
CA SER A 78 -14.02 -3.53 -8.88
C SER A 78 -15.43 -4.01 -9.25
N GLU A 79 -16.00 -4.99 -8.52
CA GLU A 79 -17.28 -5.68 -8.79
C GLU A 79 -17.44 -6.29 -10.20
N LYS A 80 -16.42 -6.16 -11.06
CA LYS A 80 -16.43 -6.61 -12.47
C LYS A 80 -16.08 -8.08 -12.65
N SER A 81 -15.70 -8.79 -11.59
CA SER A 81 -15.29 -10.20 -11.67
C SER A 81 -15.55 -10.95 -10.38
N VAL A 82 -15.58 -12.29 -10.46
CA VAL A 82 -15.71 -13.15 -9.28
C VAL A 82 -14.51 -12.97 -8.35
N SER A 83 -14.74 -12.31 -7.22
CA SER A 83 -13.71 -11.96 -6.23
C SER A 83 -13.35 -13.13 -5.31
N ILE A 84 -14.31 -14.01 -4.99
CA ILE A 84 -14.12 -15.07 -4.00
C ILE A 84 -13.05 -16.09 -4.40
N SER A 85 -12.95 -16.42 -5.70
CA SER A 85 -11.91 -17.30 -6.23
C SER A 85 -10.51 -16.67 -6.20
N LYS A 86 -10.42 -15.34 -6.13
CA LYS A 86 -9.15 -14.61 -6.04
C LYS A 86 -8.66 -14.46 -4.62
N SER A 87 -9.53 -14.50 -3.61
CA SER A 87 -9.17 -14.18 -2.22
C SER A 87 -8.06 -15.07 -1.65
N VAL A 88 -8.08 -16.38 -1.92
CA VAL A 88 -7.02 -17.31 -1.49
C VAL A 88 -5.70 -17.02 -2.23
N VAL A 89 -5.78 -16.78 -3.54
CA VAL A 89 -4.62 -16.49 -4.39
C VAL A 89 -3.95 -15.18 -3.96
N PHE A 90 -4.73 -14.12 -3.76
CA PHE A 90 -4.22 -12.82 -3.34
C PHE A 90 -3.69 -12.82 -1.91
N SER A 91 -4.33 -13.55 -0.99
CA SER A 91 -3.78 -13.77 0.37
C SER A 91 -2.36 -14.34 0.30
N ARG A 92 -2.16 -15.41 -0.48
CA ARG A 92 -0.84 -16.02 -0.67
C ARG A 92 0.16 -15.10 -1.38
N ALA A 93 -0.29 -14.39 -2.40
CA ALA A 93 0.54 -13.43 -3.13
C ALA A 93 1.03 -12.32 -2.20
N LEU A 94 0.16 -11.78 -1.34
CA LEU A 94 0.51 -10.78 -0.34
C LEU A 94 1.53 -11.30 0.67
N LEU A 95 1.37 -12.54 1.18
CA LEU A 95 2.34 -13.13 2.10
C LEU A 95 3.72 -13.33 1.46
N LYS A 96 3.74 -13.82 0.21
CA LYS A 96 4.97 -13.97 -0.56
C LYS A 96 5.63 -12.61 -0.80
N HIS A 97 4.84 -11.60 -1.14
CA HIS A 97 5.32 -10.24 -1.36
C HIS A 97 5.90 -9.64 -0.07
N CYS A 98 5.20 -9.74 1.07
CA CYS A 98 5.73 -9.27 2.36
C CYS A 98 7.06 -9.96 2.70
N THR A 99 7.15 -11.28 2.51
CA THR A 99 8.40 -12.03 2.74
C THR A 99 9.52 -11.59 1.82
N TYR A 100 9.22 -11.21 0.56
CA TYR A 100 10.20 -10.62 -0.33
C TYR A 100 10.65 -9.24 0.18
N LEU A 101 9.71 -8.37 0.56
CA LEU A 101 10.00 -7.03 1.08
C LEU A 101 10.84 -7.06 2.37
N ASP A 102 10.63 -8.05 3.25
CA ASP A 102 11.46 -8.27 4.44
C ASP A 102 12.96 -8.42 4.07
N THR A 103 13.27 -8.98 2.89
CA THR A 103 14.66 -9.10 2.41
C THR A 103 15.21 -7.82 1.79
N GLN A 104 14.33 -6.89 1.38
CA GLN A 104 14.72 -5.64 0.73
C GLN A 104 14.94 -4.50 1.73
N PHE A 105 14.22 -4.50 2.85
CA PHE A 105 14.18 -3.37 3.81
C PHE A 105 14.67 -3.74 5.21
N TYR A 106 15.55 -4.74 5.31
CA TYR A 106 16.08 -5.26 6.57
C TYR A 106 16.88 -4.24 7.38
N ASP A 107 17.30 -3.15 6.75
CA ASP A 107 18.11 -2.07 7.31
C ASP A 107 17.28 -0.98 8.03
N SER A 108 15.97 -0.93 7.80
CA SER A 108 15.07 0.03 8.45
C SER A 108 14.11 -0.68 9.40
N GLN A 109 14.21 -0.34 10.70
CA GLN A 109 13.34 -0.90 11.74
C GLN A 109 11.86 -0.52 11.51
N GLN A 110 11.60 0.70 11.05
CA GLN A 110 10.26 1.22 10.77
C GLN A 110 9.61 0.45 9.62
N LEU A 111 10.32 0.27 8.51
CA LEU A 111 9.83 -0.48 7.35
C LEU A 111 9.65 -1.96 7.69
N THR A 112 10.61 -2.57 8.37
CA THR A 112 10.51 -3.97 8.82
C THR A 112 9.33 -4.17 9.77
N GLY A 113 9.09 -3.23 10.69
CA GLY A 113 7.94 -3.25 11.59
C GLY A 113 6.60 -3.15 10.85
N MET A 114 6.53 -2.28 9.84
CA MET A 114 5.36 -2.15 8.97
C MET A 114 5.08 -3.44 8.19
N ILE A 115 6.09 -4.02 7.54
CA ILE A 115 5.95 -5.26 6.75
C ILE A 115 5.55 -6.42 7.66
N SER A 116 6.20 -6.56 8.81
CA SER A 116 5.85 -7.57 9.82
C SER A 116 4.39 -7.44 10.25
N LYS A 117 3.91 -6.21 10.47
CA LYS A 117 2.52 -5.98 10.86
C LYS A 117 1.54 -6.30 9.74
N LEU A 118 1.85 -5.91 8.51
CA LEU A 118 1.04 -6.21 7.33
C LEU A 118 0.94 -7.73 7.11
N LYS A 119 2.07 -8.42 7.14
CA LYS A 119 2.14 -9.88 7.02
C LYS A 119 1.29 -10.57 8.09
N GLN A 120 1.46 -10.19 9.36
CA GLN A 120 0.66 -10.72 10.47
C GLN A 120 -0.84 -10.52 10.23
N GLN A 121 -1.26 -9.34 9.78
CA GLN A 121 -2.68 -9.05 9.53
C GLN A 121 -3.23 -9.85 8.35
N VAL A 122 -2.45 -10.08 7.30
CA VAL A 122 -2.85 -10.92 6.17
C VAL A 122 -3.04 -12.36 6.63
N GLU A 123 -2.10 -12.93 7.39
CA GLU A 123 -2.21 -14.29 7.93
C GLU A 123 -3.42 -14.43 8.85
N GLN A 124 -3.62 -13.47 9.77
CA GLN A 124 -4.70 -13.52 10.74
C GLN A 124 -6.08 -13.43 10.07
N ARG A 125 -6.25 -12.54 9.09
CA ARG A 125 -7.56 -12.24 8.50
C ARG A 125 -7.88 -13.16 7.31
N PHE A 126 -6.89 -13.48 6.49
CA PHE A 126 -7.10 -14.17 5.22
C PHE A 126 -6.45 -15.56 5.17
N GLY A 127 -5.59 -15.92 6.12
CA GLY A 127 -5.02 -17.26 6.23
C GLY A 127 -6.07 -18.37 6.38
N PRO A 128 -7.15 -18.18 7.18
CA PRO A 128 -8.21 -19.19 7.29
C PRO A 128 -9.01 -19.44 6.01
N LEU A 129 -9.00 -18.52 5.03
CA LEU A 129 -9.85 -18.64 3.84
C LEU A 129 -9.61 -19.91 3.06
N GLU A 130 -8.36 -20.37 2.95
CA GLU A 130 -8.04 -21.62 2.27
C GLU A 130 -8.71 -22.84 2.92
N LYS A 131 -8.95 -22.80 4.23
CA LYS A 131 -9.58 -23.89 4.98
C LYS A 131 -11.10 -23.86 4.89
N ILE A 132 -11.68 -22.77 4.39
CA ILE A 132 -13.12 -22.64 4.20
C ILE A 132 -13.48 -23.24 2.84
N GLN A 133 -14.31 -24.29 2.87
CA GLN A 133 -14.70 -25.07 1.68
C GLN A 133 -15.13 -24.18 0.51
N LEU A 134 -16.01 -23.20 0.75
CA LEU A 134 -16.51 -22.30 -0.30
C LEU A 134 -15.38 -21.53 -1.03
N TYR A 135 -14.39 -21.03 -0.30
CA TYR A 135 -13.26 -20.30 -0.87
C TYR A 135 -12.30 -21.25 -1.60
N ALA A 136 -12.06 -22.43 -1.04
CA ALA A 136 -11.22 -23.46 -1.67
C ALA A 136 -11.83 -23.95 -2.99
N GLU A 137 -13.12 -24.31 -2.99
CA GLU A 137 -13.86 -24.74 -4.17
C GLU A 137 -13.91 -23.65 -5.23
N ALA A 138 -14.26 -22.41 -4.85
CA ALA A 138 -14.30 -21.31 -5.80
C ALA A 138 -12.92 -21.05 -6.45
N THR A 139 -11.84 -21.15 -5.67
CA THR A 139 -10.48 -20.99 -6.17
C THR A 139 -10.09 -22.14 -7.12
N ILE A 140 -10.36 -23.39 -6.73
CA ILE A 140 -10.02 -24.59 -7.53
C ILE A 140 -10.85 -24.65 -8.81
N LEU A 141 -12.10 -24.20 -8.81
CA LEU A 141 -12.97 -24.26 -9.98
C LEU A 141 -12.64 -23.17 -11.01
N ASP A 142 -11.96 -22.09 -10.60
CA ASP A 142 -11.62 -20.98 -11.48
C ASP A 142 -10.54 -21.36 -12.51
N PRO A 143 -10.87 -21.36 -13.82
CA PRO A 143 -9.93 -21.77 -14.86
C PRO A 143 -8.71 -20.84 -14.98
N ARG A 144 -8.78 -19.60 -14.47
CA ARG A 144 -7.68 -18.64 -14.53
C ARG A 144 -6.45 -19.10 -13.74
N PHE A 145 -6.62 -20.05 -12.81
CA PHE A 145 -5.55 -20.54 -11.93
C PHE A 145 -5.07 -21.97 -12.25
N LYS A 146 -5.52 -22.57 -13.37
CA LYS A 146 -5.24 -23.99 -13.72
C LYS A 146 -4.12 -24.19 -14.75
N LYS A 147 -3.06 -23.38 -14.71
CA LYS A 147 -1.91 -23.57 -15.61
C LYS A 147 -0.88 -24.52 -15.03
#